data_AF-A0A5J4ILQ4-F1
#
_entry.id   AF-A0A5J4ILQ4-F1
#
_cell.length_a   1.000
_cell.length_b   1.000
_cell.length_c   1.000
_cell.angle_alpha   90.00
_cell.angle_beta   90.00
_cell.angle_gamma   90.00
#
_symmetry.space_group_name_H-M   'P 1'
#
loop_
_entity.id
_entity.type
_entity.pdbx_description
1 polymer ?
#
loop_
_entity_poly.entity_id
_entity_poly.type
_entity_poly.pdbx_seq_one_letter_code
_entity_poly.pdbx_strand_id
1 'polypeptide(L)'
;MNIKTLFIVLISLSYFGAFGQYQFSGKVNKEYDNGTIYLSLVDDYRKVSGVFPEQILDKTKADSLGNFNFSGNKLAKDNKLYRIHIDNCTEEEQQSSHFTGHCNDSKEIVFIANNSTQIELPFSFENEMFCRVLSKNESANALLKLDSLKNDMKYAFGTYRSEANRKLNSKKWFEKLQQFGADMNEPLVELYAFSFLSERSSSLHSYYLEDIRTNPYYDDLLQRLQTKYPNSYYTSQYEAELEADTVFASAMKKDAIPWQQSLLIIVVIISLLINLYYFRKKRNKPVPQTKASLSNQEEKVLALILDNKTNKEIASLLFVSVSTVKTHINNIYKKLNVSSRDEVKKLYLK
;
A
#
# COMPACT_ATOMS: atom_id res chain seq x y z
N MET A 1 -68.54 -25.07 -27.70
CA MET A 1 -67.21 -24.67 -27.18
C MET A 1 -66.69 -25.83 -26.35
N ASN A 2 -65.74 -26.59 -26.87
CA ASN A 2 -65.44 -27.96 -26.44
C ASN A 2 -64.78 -27.99 -25.05
N ILE A 3 -65.27 -28.88 -24.17
CA ILE A 3 -64.75 -29.14 -22.82
C ILE A 3 -63.24 -29.50 -22.81
N LYS A 4 -62.71 -30.01 -23.94
CA LYS A 4 -61.29 -30.31 -24.10
C LYS A 4 -60.39 -29.07 -24.14
N THR A 5 -60.86 -27.91 -24.61
CA THR A 5 -60.07 -26.67 -24.60
C THR A 5 -60.04 -26.00 -23.23
N LEU A 6 -61.06 -26.23 -22.38
CA LEU A 6 -61.08 -25.71 -21.01
C LEU A 6 -60.05 -26.43 -20.11
N PHE A 7 -59.82 -27.72 -20.33
CA PHE A 7 -58.87 -28.52 -19.55
C PHE A 7 -57.40 -28.18 -19.84
N ILE A 8 -57.08 -27.79 -21.08
CA ILE A 8 -55.72 -27.38 -21.46
C ILE A 8 -55.38 -25.98 -20.91
N VAL A 9 -56.35 -25.08 -20.82
CA VAL A 9 -56.15 -23.75 -20.23
C VAL A 9 -55.98 -23.84 -18.70
N LEU A 10 -56.64 -24.79 -18.02
CA LEU A 10 -56.50 -24.98 -16.58
C LEU A 10 -55.15 -25.61 -16.15
N ILE A 11 -54.48 -26.36 -17.03
CA ILE A 11 -53.14 -26.91 -16.76
C ILE A 11 -52.02 -25.87 -17.03
N SER A 12 -52.29 -24.84 -17.83
CA SER A 12 -51.34 -23.71 -18.01
C SER A 12 -51.32 -22.70 -16.85
N LEU A 13 -52.28 -22.78 -15.92
CA LEU A 13 -52.40 -21.87 -14.77
C LEU A 13 -51.77 -22.40 -13.47
N SER A 14 -51.16 -23.59 -13.51
CA SER A 14 -50.42 -24.17 -12.38
C SER A 14 -48.90 -24.05 -12.56
N TYR A 15 -48.41 -22.97 -13.15
CA TYR A 15 -47.06 -22.48 -12.82
C TYR A 15 -47.15 -21.71 -11.50
N PHE A 16 -47.47 -22.43 -10.41
CA PHE A 16 -47.07 -21.96 -9.10
C PHE A 16 -45.55 -21.98 -9.11
N GLY A 17 -44.94 -20.80 -9.20
CA GLY A 17 -43.51 -20.65 -8.98
C GLY A 17 -43.20 -21.33 -7.65
N ALA A 18 -42.37 -22.38 -7.68
CA ALA A 18 -41.80 -22.93 -6.47
C ALA A 18 -41.02 -21.80 -5.80
N PHE A 19 -41.63 -21.17 -4.79
CA PHE A 19 -40.92 -20.22 -3.95
C PHE A 19 -39.82 -21.03 -3.26
N GLY A 20 -38.56 -20.79 -3.64
CA GLY A 20 -37.42 -21.40 -2.96
C GLY A 20 -37.53 -21.10 -1.47
N GLN A 21 -37.61 -22.17 -0.67
CA GLN A 21 -37.58 -22.08 0.77
C GLN A 21 -36.20 -22.54 1.24
N TYR A 22 -35.42 -21.63 1.78
CA TYR A 22 -34.14 -21.98 2.37
C TYR A 22 -34.39 -22.74 3.66
N GLN A 23 -33.42 -23.56 4.05
CA GLN A 23 -33.46 -24.29 5.31
C GLN A 23 -32.06 -24.39 5.87
N PHE A 24 -31.82 -23.75 7.02
CA PHE A 24 -30.56 -23.82 7.74
C PHE A 24 -30.80 -24.43 9.12
N SER A 25 -30.23 -25.59 9.37
CA SER A 25 -30.33 -26.27 10.66
C SER A 25 -28.95 -26.53 11.25
N GLY A 26 -28.88 -26.77 12.55
CA GLY A 26 -27.63 -27.09 13.20
C GLY A 26 -27.78 -27.41 14.67
N LYS A 27 -26.64 -27.59 15.34
CA LYS A 27 -26.56 -27.88 16.77
C LYS A 27 -25.69 -26.86 17.52
N VAL A 28 -26.04 -26.59 18.77
CA VAL A 28 -25.29 -25.73 19.69
C VAL A 28 -24.90 -26.50 20.94
N ASN A 29 -23.78 -26.10 21.54
CA ASN A 29 -23.29 -26.70 22.79
C ASN A 29 -24.12 -26.24 23.99
N LYS A 30 -24.11 -27.05 25.06
CA LYS A 30 -24.83 -26.77 26.31
C LYS A 30 -24.48 -25.44 26.97
N GLU A 31 -23.24 -24.99 26.77
CA GLU A 31 -22.78 -23.67 27.21
C GLU A 31 -23.66 -22.54 26.68
N TYR A 32 -24.30 -22.75 25.53
CA TYR A 32 -25.18 -21.77 24.87
C TYR A 32 -26.65 -22.19 24.88
N ASP A 33 -27.10 -23.04 25.81
CA ASP A 33 -28.50 -23.51 25.89
C ASP A 33 -29.51 -22.35 26.00
N ASN A 34 -29.11 -21.24 26.63
CA ASN A 34 -29.94 -20.04 26.76
C ASN A 34 -29.63 -18.95 25.71
N GLY A 35 -28.62 -19.18 24.86
CA GLY A 35 -28.16 -18.24 23.86
C GLY A 35 -29.20 -18.02 22.77
N THR A 36 -29.18 -16.83 22.17
CA THR A 36 -30.01 -16.53 21.01
C THR A 36 -29.18 -16.72 19.76
N ILE A 37 -29.73 -17.43 18.78
CA ILE A 37 -29.07 -17.70 17.50
C ILE A 37 -29.64 -16.73 16.49
N TYR A 38 -28.76 -16.06 15.77
CA TYR A 38 -29.12 -15.02 14.81
C TYR A 38 -28.67 -15.41 13.41
N LEU A 39 -29.56 -15.18 12.44
CA LEU A 39 -29.24 -15.24 11.02
C LEU A 39 -29.06 -13.81 10.52
N SER A 40 -27.90 -13.50 9.95
CA SER A 40 -27.53 -12.17 9.48
C SER A 40 -27.16 -12.16 8.00
N LEU A 41 -27.51 -11.10 7.29
CA LEU A 41 -27.05 -10.80 5.93
C LEU A 41 -25.84 -9.87 5.99
N VAL A 42 -24.73 -10.30 5.40
CA VAL A 42 -23.50 -9.52 5.35
C VAL A 42 -23.41 -8.85 3.98
N ASP A 43 -23.98 -7.66 3.81
CA ASP A 43 -23.86 -6.90 2.55
C ASP A 43 -22.53 -6.13 2.42
N ASP A 44 -21.82 -5.89 3.53
CA ASP A 44 -20.47 -5.33 3.55
C ASP A 44 -19.47 -6.43 3.92
N TYR A 45 -18.66 -6.86 2.95
CA TYR A 45 -17.72 -7.97 3.13
C TYR A 45 -16.58 -7.65 4.10
N ARG A 46 -16.38 -6.37 4.48
CA ARG A 46 -15.42 -5.98 5.52
C ARG A 46 -15.96 -6.25 6.93
N LYS A 47 -17.28 -6.29 7.07
CA LYS A 47 -18.01 -6.61 8.30
C LYS A 47 -18.42 -8.08 8.38
N VAL A 48 -17.60 -8.95 7.80
CA VAL A 48 -17.92 -10.38 7.72
C VAL A 48 -17.71 -11.08 9.06
N SER A 49 -16.69 -10.64 9.81
CA SER A 49 -16.43 -11.09 11.17
C SER A 49 -17.00 -10.12 12.18
N GLY A 50 -17.59 -10.66 13.26
CA GLY A 50 -18.15 -9.87 14.34
C GLY A 50 -19.66 -9.68 14.25
N VAL A 51 -20.26 -9.20 15.34
CA VAL A 51 -21.71 -9.12 15.52
C VAL A 51 -22.21 -7.70 15.25
N PHE A 52 -22.97 -7.53 14.17
CA PHE A 52 -23.55 -6.25 13.77
C PHE A 52 -25.08 -6.33 13.79
N PRO A 53 -25.77 -5.66 14.73
CA PRO A 53 -27.22 -5.74 14.86
C PRO A 53 -27.99 -5.35 13.59
N GLU A 54 -27.47 -4.40 12.81
CA GLU A 54 -28.07 -3.95 11.56
C GLU A 54 -28.11 -5.03 10.47
N GLN A 55 -27.31 -6.10 10.62
CA GLN A 55 -27.24 -7.21 9.67
C GLN A 55 -28.24 -8.32 9.99
N ILE A 56 -28.91 -8.31 11.14
CA ILE A 56 -29.78 -9.41 11.60
C ILE A 56 -31.08 -9.47 10.77
N LEU A 57 -31.31 -10.62 10.13
CA LEU A 57 -32.53 -10.93 9.38
C LEU A 57 -33.57 -11.67 10.22
N ASP A 58 -33.10 -12.59 11.06
CA ASP A 58 -33.96 -13.45 11.87
C ASP A 58 -33.24 -13.95 13.12
N LYS A 59 -34.01 -14.44 14.10
CA LYS A 59 -33.46 -15.04 15.32
C LYS A 59 -34.29 -16.24 15.79
N THR A 60 -33.62 -17.19 16.41
CA THR A 60 -34.22 -18.40 16.97
C THR A 60 -33.51 -18.83 18.24
N LYS A 61 -34.04 -19.84 18.92
CA LYS A 61 -33.41 -20.50 20.06
C LYS A 61 -33.25 -21.98 19.77
N ALA A 62 -32.27 -22.60 20.43
CA ALA A 62 -32.13 -24.04 20.38
C ALA A 62 -33.25 -24.73 21.16
N ASP A 63 -33.63 -25.92 20.73
CA ASP A 63 -34.53 -26.81 21.48
C ASP A 63 -33.81 -27.45 22.68
N SER A 64 -34.52 -28.26 23.47
CA SER A 64 -33.94 -28.96 24.64
C SER A 64 -32.83 -29.96 24.30
N LEU A 65 -32.63 -30.28 23.02
CA LEU A 65 -31.59 -31.16 22.50
C LEU A 65 -30.44 -30.36 21.84
N GLY A 66 -30.50 -29.03 21.89
CA GLY A 66 -29.50 -28.14 21.28
C GLY A 66 -29.68 -27.93 19.78
N ASN A 67 -30.79 -28.35 19.16
CA ASN A 67 -31.00 -28.15 17.73
C ASN A 67 -31.67 -26.81 17.43
N PHE A 68 -31.28 -26.17 16.34
CA PHE A 68 -31.95 -24.97 15.83
C PHE A 68 -32.29 -25.12 14.35
N ASN A 69 -33.22 -24.29 13.89
CA ASN A 69 -33.63 -24.23 12.50
C ASN A 69 -34.06 -22.82 12.10
N PHE A 70 -33.64 -22.39 10.92
CA PHE A 70 -34.15 -21.26 10.18
C PHE A 70 -34.74 -21.75 8.87
N SER A 71 -35.95 -21.31 8.54
CA SER A 71 -36.54 -21.55 7.23
C SER A 71 -37.44 -20.40 6.82
N GLY A 72 -37.65 -20.24 5.52
CA GLY A 72 -38.52 -19.20 5.01
C GLY A 72 -38.17 -18.77 3.59
N ASN A 73 -38.60 -17.57 3.23
CA ASN A 73 -38.45 -16.98 1.89
C ASN A 73 -37.80 -15.58 1.92
N LYS A 74 -37.22 -15.19 3.06
CA LYS A 74 -36.62 -13.87 3.28
C LYS A 74 -35.25 -13.67 2.63
N LEU A 75 -34.61 -14.72 2.10
CA LEU A 75 -33.29 -14.61 1.48
C LEU A 75 -33.36 -14.12 0.04
N ALA A 76 -32.26 -13.53 -0.42
CA ALA A 76 -32.07 -13.15 -1.80
C ALA A 76 -32.08 -14.37 -2.74
N LYS A 77 -32.49 -14.15 -4.00
CA LYS A 77 -32.43 -15.18 -5.06
C LYS A 77 -31.00 -15.50 -5.47
N ASP A 78 -30.17 -14.47 -5.54
CA ASP A 78 -28.74 -14.61 -5.84
C ASP A 78 -27.97 -15.00 -4.58
N ASN A 79 -26.80 -15.58 -4.78
CA ASN A 79 -25.88 -15.89 -3.69
C ASN A 79 -25.48 -14.61 -2.96
N LYS A 80 -25.53 -14.67 -1.63
CA LYS A 80 -25.11 -13.62 -0.70
C LYS A 80 -24.31 -14.23 0.44
N LEU A 81 -23.54 -13.38 1.13
CA LEU A 81 -22.86 -13.75 2.37
C LEU A 81 -23.86 -13.71 3.52
N TYR A 82 -23.99 -14.83 4.23
CA TYR A 82 -24.79 -14.93 5.44
C TYR A 82 -23.91 -15.35 6.61
N ARG A 83 -24.31 -14.93 7.80
CA ARG A 83 -23.68 -15.33 9.05
C ARG A 83 -24.73 -15.92 9.98
N ILE A 84 -24.42 -17.07 10.55
CA ILE A 84 -25.10 -17.57 11.74
C ILE A 84 -24.18 -17.35 12.91
N HIS A 85 -24.67 -16.67 13.95
CA HIS A 85 -23.93 -16.53 15.19
C HIS A 85 -24.84 -16.81 16.39
N ILE A 86 -24.22 -17.20 17.50
CA ILE A 86 -24.85 -17.31 18.80
C ILE A 86 -24.08 -16.44 19.77
N ASP A 87 -24.80 -15.74 20.64
CA ASP A 87 -24.24 -15.05 21.79
C ASP A 87 -25.05 -15.35 23.04
N ASN A 88 -24.36 -15.31 24.18
CA ASN A 88 -24.93 -15.41 25.53
C ASN A 88 -24.99 -14.05 26.24
N CYS A 89 -24.82 -12.95 25.50
CA CYS A 89 -24.73 -11.61 26.08
C CYS A 89 -26.08 -11.11 26.59
N THR A 90 -26.05 -10.34 27.67
CA THR A 90 -27.20 -9.57 28.14
C THR A 90 -27.48 -8.37 27.22
N GLU A 91 -28.71 -7.84 27.21
CA GLU A 91 -29.08 -6.71 26.32
C GLU A 91 -28.22 -5.45 26.54
N GLU A 92 -27.72 -5.22 27.76
CA GLU A 92 -26.81 -4.10 28.08
C GLU A 92 -25.39 -4.34 27.53
N GLU A 93 -24.89 -5.58 27.62
CA GLU A 93 -23.59 -5.97 27.05
C GLU A 93 -23.62 -5.86 25.53
N GLN A 94 -24.69 -6.35 24.88
CA GLN A 94 -24.86 -6.29 23.42
C GLN A 94 -24.73 -4.86 22.89
N GLN A 95 -25.28 -3.84 23.58
CA GLN A 95 -25.19 -2.46 23.12
C GLN A 95 -23.76 -1.89 23.13
N SER A 96 -22.92 -2.35 24.07
CA SER A 96 -21.56 -1.84 24.23
C SER A 96 -20.52 -2.66 23.43
N SER A 97 -20.64 -3.98 23.41
CA SER A 97 -19.70 -4.90 22.75
C SER A 97 -19.99 -5.06 21.26
N HIS A 98 -21.27 -5.07 20.84
CA HIS A 98 -21.63 -5.26 19.43
C HIS A 98 -21.51 -3.98 18.61
N PHE A 99 -21.37 -2.80 19.23
CA PHE A 99 -21.12 -1.56 18.49
C PHE A 99 -19.79 -1.60 17.70
N THR A 100 -18.77 -2.27 18.25
CA THR A 100 -17.49 -2.50 17.57
C THR A 100 -17.43 -3.84 16.85
N GLY A 101 -18.50 -4.64 16.92
CA GLY A 101 -18.58 -6.00 16.39
C GLY A 101 -17.84 -7.06 17.21
N HIS A 102 -17.20 -6.72 18.33
CA HIS A 102 -16.39 -7.66 19.09
C HIS A 102 -17.16 -8.27 20.27
N CYS A 103 -17.38 -9.59 20.24
CA CYS A 103 -18.04 -10.33 21.31
C CYS A 103 -17.24 -11.58 21.69
N ASN A 104 -16.68 -11.61 22.90
CA ASN A 104 -15.83 -12.71 23.38
C ASN A 104 -16.61 -14.01 23.60
N ASP A 105 -17.88 -13.90 23.96
CA ASP A 105 -18.78 -15.02 24.25
C ASP A 105 -19.72 -15.30 23.08
N SER A 106 -19.21 -15.12 21.86
CA SER A 106 -19.92 -15.43 20.63
C SER A 106 -19.21 -16.49 19.79
N LYS A 107 -19.99 -17.30 19.10
CA LYS A 107 -19.51 -18.20 18.06
C LYS A 107 -20.25 -17.88 16.77
N GLU A 108 -19.53 -17.87 15.66
CA GLU A 108 -20.09 -17.52 14.36
C GLU A 108 -19.59 -18.44 13.25
N ILE A 109 -20.38 -18.53 12.19
CA ILE A 109 -20.00 -19.10 10.90
C ILE A 109 -20.54 -18.25 9.78
N VAL A 110 -19.70 -18.02 8.78
CA VAL A 110 -20.05 -17.31 7.56
C VAL A 110 -20.11 -18.30 6.41
N PHE A 111 -21.13 -18.18 5.57
CA PHE A 111 -21.33 -19.04 4.42
C PHE A 111 -22.02 -18.29 3.28
N ILE A 112 -21.90 -18.83 2.07
CA ILE A 112 -22.62 -18.33 0.90
C ILE A 112 -23.91 -19.13 0.75
N ALA A 113 -25.04 -18.43 0.62
CA ALA A 113 -26.32 -19.05 0.37
C ALA A 113 -27.24 -18.18 -0.49
N ASN A 114 -28.36 -18.75 -0.89
CA ASN A 114 -29.49 -18.08 -1.52
C ASN A 114 -30.81 -18.68 -1.01
N ASN A 115 -31.95 -18.20 -1.49
CA ASN A 115 -33.27 -18.64 -1.06
C ASN A 115 -33.63 -20.11 -1.36
N SER A 116 -32.82 -20.84 -2.12
CA SER A 116 -32.99 -22.28 -2.39
C SER A 116 -31.98 -23.16 -1.64
N THR A 117 -31.07 -22.53 -0.89
CA THR A 117 -29.95 -23.23 -0.25
C THR A 117 -30.42 -23.96 1.00
N GLN A 118 -29.91 -25.19 1.16
CA GLN A 118 -30.09 -26.00 2.36
C GLN A 118 -28.72 -26.22 3.01
N ILE A 119 -28.62 -25.96 4.31
CA ILE A 119 -27.40 -26.11 5.10
C ILE A 119 -27.72 -26.85 6.38
N GLU A 120 -26.87 -27.81 6.73
CA GLU A 120 -26.83 -28.42 8.05
C GLU A 120 -25.47 -28.15 8.68
N LEU A 121 -25.49 -27.68 9.94
CA LEU A 121 -24.32 -27.36 10.77
C LEU A 121 -24.23 -28.36 11.93
N PRO A 122 -23.82 -29.62 11.67
CA PRO A 122 -23.61 -30.59 12.72
C PRO A 122 -22.35 -30.25 13.52
N PHE A 123 -22.18 -30.91 14.67
CA PHE A 123 -20.90 -30.85 15.37
C PHE A 123 -19.76 -31.44 14.53
N SER A 124 -18.56 -30.91 14.74
CA SER A 124 -17.32 -31.54 14.26
C SER A 124 -17.06 -32.85 15.01
N PHE A 125 -16.00 -33.58 14.59
CA PHE A 125 -15.56 -34.78 15.29
C PHE A 125 -15.14 -34.51 16.75
N GLU A 126 -14.70 -33.29 17.05
CA GLU A 126 -14.29 -32.83 18.39
C GLU A 126 -15.46 -32.19 19.18
N ASN A 127 -16.71 -32.41 18.75
CA ASN A 127 -17.92 -31.78 19.32
C ASN A 127 -17.90 -30.24 19.30
N GLU A 128 -17.23 -29.64 18.32
CA GLU A 128 -17.26 -28.20 18.12
C GLU A 128 -18.43 -27.80 17.23
N MET A 129 -19.19 -26.79 17.67
CA MET A 129 -20.23 -26.16 16.84
C MET A 129 -19.61 -25.32 15.74
N PHE A 130 -20.34 -25.17 14.62
CA PHE A 130 -19.96 -24.25 13.52
C PHE A 130 -18.63 -24.55 12.80
N CYS A 131 -18.04 -25.71 13.04
CA CYS A 131 -16.81 -26.17 12.37
C CYS A 131 -17.08 -27.09 11.16
N ARG A 132 -18.34 -27.30 10.77
CA ARG A 132 -18.71 -28.16 9.63
C ARG A 132 -19.97 -27.65 8.92
N VAL A 133 -19.90 -27.57 7.59
CA VAL A 133 -21.03 -27.21 6.72
C VAL A 133 -21.36 -28.39 5.82
N LEU A 134 -22.59 -28.90 5.92
CA LEU A 134 -23.16 -29.86 4.97
C LEU A 134 -24.14 -29.11 4.07
N SER A 135 -23.85 -29.06 2.78
CA SER A 135 -24.74 -28.48 1.78
C SER A 135 -24.53 -29.15 0.43
N LYS A 136 -25.58 -29.13 -0.40
CA LYS A 136 -25.47 -29.47 -1.83
C LYS A 136 -24.75 -28.37 -2.62
N ASN A 137 -24.76 -27.14 -2.10
CA ASN A 137 -24.08 -26.02 -2.71
C ASN A 137 -22.61 -26.00 -2.25
N GLU A 138 -21.69 -26.23 -3.17
CA GLU A 138 -20.24 -26.25 -2.86
C GLU A 138 -19.74 -24.91 -2.32
N SER A 139 -20.34 -23.79 -2.76
CA SER A 139 -19.99 -22.45 -2.29
C SER A 139 -20.31 -22.24 -0.81
N ALA A 140 -21.28 -22.97 -0.25
CA ALA A 140 -21.65 -22.84 1.16
C ALA A 140 -20.53 -23.28 2.11
N ASN A 141 -19.68 -24.21 1.69
CA ASN A 141 -18.53 -24.70 2.47
C ASN A 141 -17.21 -24.01 2.08
N ALA A 142 -17.21 -23.15 1.06
CA ALA A 142 -16.01 -22.52 0.55
C ALA A 142 -15.32 -21.62 1.59
N LEU A 143 -16.12 -20.82 2.32
CA LEU A 143 -15.59 -19.87 3.29
C LEU A 143 -14.99 -20.59 4.51
N LEU A 144 -15.65 -21.64 5.00
CA LEU A 144 -15.11 -22.47 6.08
C LEU A 144 -13.77 -23.11 5.70
N LYS A 145 -13.63 -23.60 4.47
CA LYS A 145 -12.35 -24.12 3.96
C LYS A 145 -11.28 -23.02 3.88
N LEU A 146 -11.65 -21.80 3.47
CA LEU A 146 -10.71 -20.66 3.46
C LEU A 146 -10.28 -20.29 4.89
N ASP A 147 -11.20 -20.31 5.86
CA ASP A 147 -10.86 -20.06 7.26
C ASP A 147 -9.96 -21.16 7.84
N SER A 148 -10.16 -22.41 7.44
CA SER A 148 -9.21 -23.49 7.74
C SER A 148 -7.81 -23.20 7.19
N LEU A 149 -7.71 -22.72 5.95
CA LEU A 149 -6.43 -22.33 5.35
C LEU A 149 -5.78 -21.15 6.09
N LYS A 150 -6.56 -20.15 6.51
CA LYS A 150 -6.09 -19.03 7.34
C LYS A 150 -5.54 -19.51 8.69
N ASN A 151 -6.18 -20.50 9.31
CA ASN A 151 -5.72 -21.10 10.56
C ASN A 151 -4.43 -21.91 10.37
N ASP A 152 -4.34 -22.72 9.31
CA ASP A 152 -3.11 -23.45 8.96
C ASP A 152 -1.93 -22.50 8.74
N MET A 153 -2.20 -21.38 8.06
CA MET A 153 -1.24 -20.31 7.86
C MET A 153 -0.77 -19.72 9.20
N LYS A 154 -1.70 -19.35 10.08
CA LYS A 154 -1.38 -18.81 11.41
C LYS A 154 -0.53 -19.76 12.23
N TYR A 155 -0.87 -21.06 12.20
CA TYR A 155 -0.09 -22.10 12.86
C TYR A 155 1.32 -22.20 12.28
N ALA A 156 1.45 -22.23 10.94
CA ALA A 156 2.74 -22.27 10.26
C ALA A 156 3.63 -21.09 10.68
N PHE A 157 3.09 -19.86 10.74
CA PHE A 157 3.83 -18.68 11.21
C PHE A 157 4.36 -18.79 12.63
N GLY A 158 3.63 -19.46 13.54
CA GLY A 158 4.08 -19.71 14.90
C GLY A 158 5.33 -20.60 14.97
N THR A 159 5.56 -21.46 13.96
CA THR A 159 6.68 -22.41 13.95
C THR A 159 7.97 -21.85 13.34
N TYR A 160 7.91 -20.78 12.53
CA TYR A 160 9.08 -20.26 11.82
C TYR A 160 9.89 -19.25 12.65
N ARG A 161 11.18 -19.53 12.82
CA ARG A 161 12.09 -18.72 13.64
C ARG A 161 12.81 -17.57 12.91
N SER A 162 13.07 -17.70 11.60
CA SER A 162 13.82 -16.68 10.84
C SER A 162 12.93 -15.79 9.97
N GLU A 163 13.32 -14.53 9.83
CA GLU A 163 12.62 -13.53 9.01
C GLU A 163 12.58 -13.92 7.53
N ALA A 164 13.67 -14.48 7.00
CA ALA A 164 13.73 -14.97 5.61
C ALA A 164 12.72 -16.11 5.34
N ASN A 165 12.57 -17.04 6.29
CA ASN A 165 11.61 -18.15 6.16
C ASN A 165 10.16 -17.61 6.26
N ARG A 166 9.91 -16.65 7.16
CA ARG A 166 8.61 -15.96 7.24
C ARG A 166 8.26 -15.24 5.95
N LYS A 167 9.23 -14.56 5.32
CA LYS A 167 9.02 -13.83 4.06
C LYS A 167 8.65 -14.78 2.90
N LEU A 168 9.38 -15.89 2.75
CA LEU A 168 9.12 -16.88 1.70
C LEU A 168 7.75 -17.56 1.89
N ASN A 169 7.41 -17.93 3.13
CA ASN A 169 6.14 -18.60 3.39
C ASN A 169 4.94 -17.64 3.31
N SER A 170 5.10 -16.37 3.67
CA SER A 170 4.04 -15.36 3.51
C SER A 170 3.62 -15.24 2.05
N LYS A 171 4.59 -15.18 1.13
CA LYS A 171 4.29 -15.15 -0.31
C LYS A 171 3.56 -16.42 -0.77
N LYS A 172 4.01 -17.60 -0.35
CA LYS A 172 3.34 -18.87 -0.68
C LYS A 172 1.90 -18.93 -0.17
N TRP A 173 1.66 -18.48 1.06
CA TRP A 173 0.33 -18.47 1.65
C TRP A 173 -0.58 -17.43 0.98
N PHE A 174 -0.04 -16.27 0.63
CA PHE A 174 -0.74 -15.26 -0.17
C PHE A 174 -1.24 -15.85 -1.49
N GLU A 175 -0.35 -16.44 -2.29
CA GLU A 175 -0.69 -17.08 -3.57
C GLU A 175 -1.71 -18.22 -3.38
N LYS A 176 -1.54 -19.04 -2.33
CA LYS A 176 -2.45 -20.16 -2.04
C LYS A 176 -3.87 -19.70 -1.70
N LEU A 177 -4.02 -18.61 -0.94
CA LEU A 177 -5.33 -18.06 -0.58
C LEU A 177 -6.03 -17.48 -1.82
N GLN A 178 -5.29 -16.75 -2.65
CA GLN A 178 -5.78 -16.20 -3.91
C GLN A 178 -6.24 -17.32 -4.88
N GLN A 179 -5.39 -18.34 -5.07
CA GLN A 179 -5.68 -19.49 -5.92
C GLN A 179 -6.90 -20.28 -5.43
N PHE A 180 -6.99 -20.53 -4.11
CA PHE A 180 -8.15 -21.23 -3.56
C PHE A 180 -9.45 -20.50 -3.88
N GLY A 181 -9.48 -19.16 -3.74
CA GLY A 181 -10.65 -18.37 -4.10
C GLY A 181 -11.02 -18.55 -5.58
N ALA A 182 -10.05 -18.40 -6.47
CA ALA A 182 -10.25 -18.52 -7.93
C ALA A 182 -10.80 -19.89 -8.32
N ASP A 183 -10.28 -20.97 -7.74
CA ASP A 183 -10.66 -22.35 -8.04
C ASP A 183 -12.13 -22.66 -7.66
N MET A 184 -12.73 -21.90 -6.74
CA MET A 184 -14.12 -22.11 -6.32
C MET A 184 -15.15 -21.60 -7.33
N ASN A 185 -14.74 -20.85 -8.37
CA ASN A 185 -15.61 -20.26 -9.39
C ASN A 185 -16.81 -19.48 -8.81
N GLU A 186 -16.59 -18.85 -7.66
CA GLU A 186 -17.57 -18.05 -6.93
C GLU A 186 -16.92 -16.74 -6.47
N PRO A 187 -17.18 -15.61 -7.14
CA PRO A 187 -16.56 -14.32 -6.83
C PRO A 187 -16.68 -13.88 -5.37
N LEU A 188 -17.73 -14.30 -4.66
CA LEU A 188 -17.86 -13.98 -3.23
C LEU A 188 -16.83 -14.68 -2.34
N VAL A 189 -16.30 -15.85 -2.77
CA VAL A 189 -15.21 -16.54 -2.06
C VAL A 189 -13.91 -15.77 -2.22
N GLU A 190 -13.65 -15.28 -3.44
CA GLU A 190 -12.48 -14.46 -3.73
C GLU A 190 -12.57 -13.11 -3.04
N LEU A 191 -13.75 -12.51 -2.96
CA LEU A 191 -13.98 -11.29 -2.20
C LEU A 191 -13.71 -11.49 -0.70
N TYR A 192 -14.08 -12.65 -0.15
CA TYR A 192 -13.77 -13.01 1.22
C TYR A 192 -12.26 -13.25 1.44
N ALA A 193 -11.56 -13.82 0.46
CA ALA A 193 -10.11 -13.92 0.50
C ALA A 193 -9.45 -12.54 0.38
N PHE A 194 -9.93 -11.70 -0.53
CA PHE A 194 -9.47 -10.34 -0.75
C PHE A 194 -9.56 -9.52 0.53
N SER A 195 -10.69 -9.55 1.25
CA SER A 195 -10.86 -8.78 2.49
C SER A 195 -9.80 -9.12 3.55
N PHE A 196 -9.31 -10.36 3.56
CA PHE A 196 -8.23 -10.79 4.43
C PHE A 196 -6.84 -10.38 3.90
N LEU A 197 -6.62 -10.41 2.59
CA LEU A 197 -5.34 -10.10 1.95
C LEU A 197 -5.07 -8.59 1.88
N SER A 198 -6.11 -7.78 1.67
CA SER A 198 -6.04 -6.31 1.56
C SER A 198 -6.04 -5.60 2.93
N GLU A 199 -6.32 -6.33 4.02
CA GLU A 199 -6.33 -5.82 5.39
C GLU A 199 -5.01 -5.13 5.77
N ARG A 200 -5.06 -3.81 6.02
CA ARG A 200 -3.85 -2.98 6.24
C ARG A 200 -3.05 -3.38 7.49
N SER A 201 -3.72 -3.96 8.48
CA SER A 201 -3.09 -4.45 9.70
C SER A 201 -2.35 -5.79 9.52
N SER A 202 -2.60 -6.49 8.40
CA SER A 202 -2.03 -7.81 8.10
C SER A 202 -0.59 -7.72 7.61
N SER A 203 0.23 -8.70 7.99
CA SER A 203 1.58 -8.86 7.41
C SER A 203 1.56 -9.20 5.92
N LEU A 204 0.43 -9.67 5.39
CA LEU A 204 0.25 -9.98 3.97
C LEU A 204 0.00 -8.74 3.10
N HIS A 205 -0.39 -7.62 3.69
CA HIS A 205 -0.77 -6.41 2.95
C HIS A 205 0.32 -5.88 2.02
N SER A 206 1.60 -6.00 2.44
CA SER A 206 2.73 -5.58 1.59
C SER A 206 2.85 -6.39 0.30
N TYR A 207 2.47 -7.67 0.33
CA TYR A 207 2.44 -8.53 -0.85
C TYR A 207 1.26 -8.20 -1.75
N TYR A 208 0.10 -7.91 -1.16
CA TYR A 208 -1.07 -7.41 -1.91
C TYR A 208 -0.73 -6.12 -2.70
N LEU A 209 -0.13 -5.13 -2.06
CA LEU A 209 0.26 -3.87 -2.72
C LEU A 209 1.32 -4.06 -3.82
N GLU A 210 2.15 -5.09 -3.73
CA GLU A 210 3.08 -5.46 -4.80
C GLU A 210 2.34 -6.15 -5.96
N ASP A 211 1.45 -7.09 -5.64
CA ASP A 211 0.73 -7.95 -6.59
C ASP A 211 -0.29 -7.16 -7.43
N ILE A 212 -1.08 -6.28 -6.81
CA ILE A 212 -2.12 -5.45 -7.46
C ILE A 212 -1.60 -4.60 -8.63
N ARG A 213 -0.29 -4.36 -8.67
CA ARG A 213 0.33 -3.50 -9.69
C ARG A 213 0.58 -4.21 -11.01
N THR A 214 0.59 -5.53 -11.01
CA THR A 214 1.00 -6.35 -12.17
C THR A 214 0.08 -7.52 -12.44
N ASN A 215 -0.64 -8.02 -11.43
CA ASN A 215 -1.45 -9.20 -11.54
C ASN A 215 -2.89 -8.84 -11.98
N PRO A 216 -3.38 -9.36 -13.12
CA PRO A 216 -4.73 -9.07 -13.61
C PRO A 216 -5.85 -9.66 -12.73
N TYR A 217 -5.51 -10.53 -11.78
CA TYR A 217 -6.45 -11.19 -10.87
C TYR A 217 -7.53 -10.27 -10.31
N TYR A 218 -7.16 -9.06 -9.88
CA TYR A 218 -8.10 -8.14 -9.22
C TYR A 218 -9.11 -7.53 -10.19
N ASP A 219 -8.66 -7.19 -11.40
CA ASP A 219 -9.51 -6.69 -12.48
C ASP A 219 -10.43 -7.82 -12.99
N ASP A 220 -9.90 -9.04 -13.11
CA ASP A 220 -10.67 -10.24 -13.48
C ASP A 220 -11.73 -10.59 -12.43
N LEU A 221 -11.43 -10.38 -11.14
CA LEU A 221 -12.42 -10.49 -10.06
C LEU A 221 -13.49 -9.40 -10.16
N LEU A 222 -13.11 -8.14 -10.43
CA LEU A 222 -14.07 -7.05 -10.62
C LEU A 222 -15.03 -7.38 -11.77
N GLN A 223 -14.50 -7.84 -12.91
CA GLN A 223 -15.31 -8.20 -14.07
C GLN A 223 -16.31 -9.32 -13.73
N ARG A 224 -15.88 -10.35 -12.98
CA ARG A 224 -16.78 -11.44 -12.57
C ARG A 224 -17.81 -10.99 -11.54
N LEU A 225 -17.46 -10.09 -10.62
CA LEU A 225 -18.40 -9.46 -9.70
C LEU A 225 -19.43 -8.59 -10.45
N GLN A 226 -19.01 -7.78 -11.41
CA GLN A 226 -19.90 -6.98 -12.26
C GLN A 226 -20.82 -7.87 -13.11
N THR A 227 -20.33 -9.02 -13.58
CA THR A 227 -21.12 -9.95 -14.39
C THR A 227 -22.15 -10.71 -13.55
N LYS A 228 -21.73 -11.26 -12.40
CA LYS A 228 -22.56 -12.16 -11.58
C LYS A 228 -23.41 -11.39 -10.56
N TYR A 229 -22.92 -10.27 -10.06
CA TYR A 229 -23.54 -9.45 -9.00
C TYR A 229 -23.54 -7.94 -9.34
N PRO A 230 -24.01 -7.51 -10.52
CA PRO A 230 -23.85 -6.13 -11.02
C PRO A 230 -24.35 -5.03 -10.07
N ASN A 231 -25.49 -5.25 -9.42
CA ASN A 231 -26.15 -4.26 -8.56
C ASN A 231 -25.97 -4.55 -7.07
N SER A 232 -24.89 -5.24 -6.70
CA SER A 232 -24.63 -5.59 -5.31
C SER A 232 -23.71 -4.57 -4.64
N TYR A 233 -23.89 -4.38 -3.32
CA TYR A 233 -22.98 -3.59 -2.51
C TYR A 233 -21.53 -4.09 -2.62
N TYR A 234 -21.36 -5.41 -2.69
CA TYR A 234 -20.06 -6.07 -2.89
C TYR A 234 -19.28 -5.51 -4.09
N THR A 235 -19.92 -5.47 -5.26
CA THR A 235 -19.29 -5.01 -6.50
C THR A 235 -18.88 -3.55 -6.39
N SER A 236 -19.79 -2.69 -5.94
CA SER A 236 -19.51 -1.25 -5.79
C SER A 236 -18.42 -0.95 -4.75
N GLN A 237 -18.37 -1.70 -3.65
CA GLN A 237 -17.36 -1.57 -2.61
C GLN A 237 -15.99 -2.01 -3.13
N TYR A 238 -15.94 -3.18 -3.76
CA TYR A 238 -14.71 -3.74 -4.31
C TYR A 238 -14.13 -2.85 -5.42
N GLU A 239 -14.97 -2.32 -6.31
CA GLU A 239 -14.56 -1.38 -7.36
C GLU A 239 -13.90 -0.13 -6.77
N ALA A 240 -14.55 0.51 -5.80
CA ALA A 240 -14.01 1.72 -5.15
C ALA A 240 -12.69 1.45 -4.39
N GLU A 241 -12.57 0.30 -3.74
CA GLU A 241 -11.34 -0.11 -3.04
C GLU A 241 -10.21 -0.42 -4.02
N LEU A 242 -10.50 -1.12 -5.10
CA LEU A 242 -9.53 -1.46 -6.14
C LEU A 242 -8.98 -0.19 -6.82
N GLU A 243 -9.86 0.76 -7.17
CA GLU A 243 -9.44 2.06 -7.72
C GLU A 243 -8.55 2.84 -6.74
N ALA A 244 -8.90 2.88 -5.46
CA ALA A 244 -8.10 3.56 -4.45
C ALA A 244 -6.72 2.92 -4.26
N ASP A 245 -6.68 1.59 -4.16
CA ASP A 245 -5.46 0.85 -3.89
C ASP A 245 -4.52 0.80 -5.11
N THR A 246 -5.05 0.71 -6.33
CA THR A 246 -4.23 0.79 -7.57
C THR A 246 -3.54 2.15 -7.70
N VAL A 247 -4.25 3.25 -7.40
CA VAL A 247 -3.66 4.60 -7.37
C VAL A 247 -2.60 4.71 -6.27
N PHE A 248 -2.89 4.21 -5.08
CA PHE A 248 -1.94 4.23 -3.97
C PHE A 248 -0.68 3.40 -4.25
N ALA A 249 -0.85 2.18 -4.76
CA ALA A 249 0.23 1.26 -5.08
C ALA A 249 1.11 1.79 -6.22
N SER A 250 0.51 2.41 -7.25
CA SER A 250 1.26 3.07 -8.32
C SER A 250 2.06 4.28 -7.82
N ALA A 251 1.50 5.10 -6.92
CA ALA A 251 2.21 6.22 -6.30
C ALA A 251 3.42 5.79 -5.43
N MET A 252 3.36 4.61 -4.82
CA MET A 252 4.49 4.02 -4.08
C MET A 252 5.65 3.55 -4.98
N LYS A 253 5.48 3.49 -6.32
CA LYS A 253 6.59 3.19 -7.22
C LYS A 253 7.66 4.27 -7.03
N LYS A 254 8.81 3.91 -6.46
CA LYS A 254 10.03 4.69 -6.66
C LYS A 254 10.37 4.56 -8.13
N ASP A 255 9.84 5.46 -8.95
CA ASP A 255 10.28 5.57 -10.32
C ASP A 255 11.78 5.86 -10.28
N ALA A 256 12.57 4.94 -10.84
CA ALA A 256 13.95 5.26 -11.19
C ALA A 256 13.89 6.52 -12.05
N ILE A 257 14.68 7.53 -11.69
CA ILE A 257 14.73 8.83 -12.37
C ILE A 257 14.68 8.57 -13.89
N PRO A 258 13.65 9.04 -14.61
CA PRO A 258 13.51 8.81 -16.04
C PRO A 258 14.82 9.11 -16.76
N TRP A 259 15.21 8.30 -17.74
CA TRP A 259 16.50 8.44 -18.42
C TRP A 259 16.72 9.86 -18.98
N GLN A 260 15.64 10.55 -19.35
CA GLN A 260 15.63 11.95 -19.77
C GLN A 260 16.12 12.92 -18.68
N GLN A 261 15.71 12.72 -17.42
CA GLN A 261 16.15 13.52 -16.28
C GLN A 261 17.59 13.19 -15.88
N SER A 262 17.99 11.92 -15.99
CA SER A 262 19.39 11.52 -15.80
C SER A 262 20.32 12.20 -16.82
N LEU A 263 19.85 12.36 -18.06
CA LEU A 263 20.57 13.05 -19.13
C LEU A 263 20.74 14.54 -18.83
N LEU A 264 19.71 15.20 -18.30
CA LEU A 264 19.80 16.60 -17.83
C LEU A 264 20.81 16.76 -16.69
N ILE A 265 20.82 15.84 -15.72
CA ILE A 265 21.80 15.85 -14.63
C ILE A 265 23.23 15.71 -15.18
N ILE A 266 23.44 14.80 -16.14
CA ILE A 266 24.74 14.62 -16.81
C ILE A 266 25.16 15.91 -17.53
N VAL A 267 24.26 16.57 -18.27
CA VAL A 267 24.55 17.83 -18.96
C VAL A 267 24.92 18.94 -17.96
N VAL A 268 24.22 19.04 -16.83
CA VAL A 268 24.52 20.01 -15.77
C VAL A 268 25.90 19.74 -15.16
N ILE A 269 26.23 18.47 -14.88
CA ILE A 269 27.55 18.07 -14.35
C ILE A 269 28.64 18.41 -15.36
N ILE A 270 28.45 18.10 -16.65
CA ILE A 270 29.41 18.43 -17.72
C ILE A 270 29.61 19.95 -17.79
N SER A 271 28.53 20.73 -17.76
CA SER A 271 28.58 22.20 -17.76
C SER A 271 29.36 22.75 -16.56
N LEU A 272 29.12 22.20 -15.35
CA LEU A 272 29.85 22.57 -14.14
C LEU A 272 31.35 22.23 -14.24
N LEU A 273 31.69 21.04 -14.75
CA LEU A 273 33.09 20.62 -14.94
C LEU A 273 33.82 21.48 -15.96
N ILE A 274 33.16 21.81 -17.08
CA ILE A 274 33.69 22.71 -18.11
C ILE A 274 33.95 24.10 -17.51
N ASN A 275 32.98 24.64 -16.78
CA ASN A 275 33.13 25.94 -16.12
C ASN A 275 34.26 25.93 -15.08
N LEU A 276 34.35 24.89 -14.24
CA LEU A 276 35.45 24.70 -13.29
C LEU A 276 36.81 24.64 -13.98
N TYR A 277 36.90 23.93 -15.11
CA TYR A 277 38.12 23.86 -15.92
C TYR A 277 38.54 25.23 -16.44
N TYR A 278 37.60 25.99 -17.04
CA TYR A 278 37.87 27.34 -17.53
C TYR A 278 38.23 28.31 -16.39
N PHE A 279 37.60 28.20 -15.23
CA PHE A 279 37.93 29.01 -14.05
C PHE A 279 39.35 28.73 -13.54
N ARG A 280 39.76 27.46 -13.49
CA ARG A 280 41.14 27.05 -13.14
C ARG A 280 42.16 27.55 -14.15
N LYS A 281 41.87 27.44 -15.46
CA LYS A 281 42.77 27.91 -16.53
C LYS A 281 42.95 29.43 -16.51
N LYS A 282 41.91 30.20 -16.17
CA LYS A 282 41.98 31.67 -16.07
C LYS A 282 42.83 32.14 -14.87
N ARG A 283 42.97 31.31 -13.82
CA ARG A 283 43.81 31.57 -12.63
C ARG A 283 45.30 31.28 -12.86
N ASN A 284 45.63 30.42 -13.82
CA ASN A 284 46.99 29.96 -14.12
C ASN A 284 47.66 30.68 -15.29
N LYS A 285 47.28 31.93 -15.61
CA LYS A 285 48.14 32.74 -16.48
C LYS A 285 49.41 33.08 -15.70
N PRO A 286 50.60 32.57 -16.09
CA PRO A 286 51.83 33.03 -15.48
C PRO A 286 51.96 34.53 -15.77
N VAL A 287 52.21 35.32 -14.73
CA VAL A 287 52.61 36.72 -14.88
C VAL A 287 53.80 36.72 -15.84
N PRO A 288 53.76 37.46 -16.97
CA PRO A 288 54.86 37.47 -17.90
C PRO A 288 56.10 37.99 -17.16
N GLN A 289 57.11 37.13 -16.99
CA GLN A 289 58.45 37.53 -16.57
C GLN A 289 59.08 38.37 -17.68
N THR A 290 58.64 39.62 -17.82
CA THR A 290 59.43 40.62 -18.50
C THR A 290 60.52 41.05 -17.54
N LYS A 291 61.74 40.52 -17.72
CA LYS A 291 62.95 41.26 -17.33
C LYS A 291 62.97 42.55 -18.14
N ALA A 292 62.15 43.53 -17.76
CA ALA A 292 62.30 44.88 -18.26
C ALA A 292 63.60 45.40 -17.68
N SER A 293 64.58 45.69 -18.54
CA SER A 293 65.84 46.28 -18.12
C SER A 293 65.53 47.64 -17.49
N LEU A 294 65.66 47.69 -16.16
CA LEU A 294 65.64 48.93 -15.42
C LEU A 294 66.96 49.65 -15.71
N SER A 295 66.92 50.97 -15.77
CA SER A 295 68.14 51.78 -15.80
C SER A 295 68.85 51.70 -14.44
N ASN A 296 70.16 51.97 -14.41
CA ASN A 296 70.95 51.97 -13.17
C ASN A 296 70.36 52.83 -12.05
N GLN A 297 69.66 53.93 -12.38
CA GLN A 297 68.97 54.77 -11.39
C GLN A 297 67.67 54.14 -10.89
N GLU A 298 66.90 53.50 -11.78
CA GLU A 298 65.69 52.77 -11.41
C GLU A 298 66.01 51.53 -10.56
N GLU A 299 67.14 50.85 -10.79
CA GLU A 299 67.59 49.74 -9.95
C GLU A 299 67.94 50.20 -8.52
N LYS A 300 68.64 51.34 -8.38
CA LYS A 300 68.94 51.93 -7.07
C LYS A 300 67.66 52.31 -6.32
N VAL A 301 66.71 52.93 -7.01
CA VAL A 301 65.40 53.27 -6.44
C VAL A 301 64.62 52.00 -6.06
N LEU A 302 64.64 50.96 -6.90
CA LEU A 302 64.00 49.67 -6.61
C LEU A 302 64.59 49.00 -5.36
N ALA A 303 65.91 48.96 -5.21
CA ALA A 303 66.55 48.38 -4.03
C ALA A 303 66.06 49.06 -2.73
N LEU A 304 66.02 50.39 -2.73
CA LEU A 304 65.50 51.16 -1.59
C LEU A 304 63.99 50.97 -1.38
N ILE A 305 63.23 50.65 -2.44
CA ILE A 305 61.82 50.30 -2.32
C ILE A 305 61.64 48.99 -1.54
N LEU A 306 62.47 47.99 -1.88
CA LEU A 306 62.50 46.67 -1.26
C LEU A 306 62.97 46.75 0.20
N ASP A 307 63.88 47.68 0.53
CA ASP A 307 64.30 48.01 1.90
C ASP A 307 63.29 48.83 2.70
N ASN A 308 62.03 48.93 2.24
CA ASN A 308 60.93 49.64 2.89
C ASN A 308 61.15 51.16 3.09
N LYS A 309 62.05 51.81 2.35
CA LYS A 309 62.28 53.26 2.46
C LYS A 309 61.15 54.08 1.82
N THR A 310 60.62 55.06 2.54
CA THR A 310 59.63 56.02 2.02
C THR A 310 60.23 56.88 0.90
N ASN A 311 59.39 57.48 0.05
CA ASN A 311 59.87 58.33 -1.05
C ASN A 311 60.71 59.52 -0.56
N LYS A 312 60.46 60.00 0.67
CA LYS A 312 61.27 61.05 1.31
C LYS A 312 62.66 60.53 1.69
N GLU A 313 62.74 59.34 2.27
CA GLU A 313 64.03 58.71 2.62
C GLU A 313 64.84 58.35 1.37
N ILE A 314 64.20 57.83 0.33
CA ILE A 314 64.85 57.55 -0.96
C ILE A 314 65.42 58.83 -1.57
N ALA A 315 64.66 59.93 -1.52
CA ALA A 315 65.09 61.23 -2.03
C ALA A 315 66.33 61.74 -1.27
N SER A 316 66.34 61.62 0.06
CA SER A 316 67.49 61.97 0.89
C SER A 316 68.71 61.10 0.61
N LEU A 317 68.54 59.79 0.46
CA LEU A 317 69.65 58.84 0.25
C LEU A 317 70.30 58.97 -1.14
N LEU A 318 69.52 59.35 -2.15
CA LEU A 318 70.00 59.54 -3.52
C LEU A 318 70.33 61.00 -3.85
N PHE A 319 70.19 61.93 -2.89
CA PHE A 319 70.41 63.37 -3.07
C PHE A 319 69.60 63.98 -4.24
N VAL A 320 68.32 63.61 -4.35
CA VAL A 320 67.39 64.09 -5.40
C VAL A 320 66.08 64.59 -4.81
N SER A 321 65.25 65.26 -5.60
CA SER A 321 63.91 65.69 -5.17
C SER A 321 62.92 64.52 -5.02
N VAL A 322 61.93 64.65 -4.14
CA VAL A 322 60.84 63.66 -4.00
C VAL A 322 60.05 63.49 -5.30
N SER A 323 59.90 64.56 -6.11
CA SER A 323 59.31 64.48 -7.44
C SER A 323 60.11 63.60 -8.39
N THR A 324 61.44 63.67 -8.37
CA THR A 324 62.32 62.82 -9.17
C THR A 324 62.16 61.35 -8.79
N VAL A 325 62.08 61.05 -7.50
CA VAL A 325 61.82 59.69 -7.00
C VAL A 325 60.45 59.17 -7.48
N LYS A 326 59.39 59.98 -7.41
CA LYS A 326 58.06 59.60 -7.92
C LYS A 326 58.10 59.27 -9.41
N THR A 327 58.85 60.03 -10.21
CA THR A 327 59.03 59.74 -11.64
C THR A 327 59.72 58.40 -11.86
N HIS A 328 60.81 58.12 -11.15
CA HIS A 328 61.48 56.80 -11.23
C HIS A 328 60.56 55.66 -10.79
N ILE A 329 59.79 55.84 -9.71
CA ILE A 329 58.80 54.85 -9.24
C ILE A 329 57.73 54.57 -10.31
N ASN A 330 57.17 55.62 -10.92
CA ASN A 330 56.18 55.46 -11.98
C ASN A 330 56.74 54.71 -13.20
N ASN A 331 57.99 55.00 -13.58
CA ASN A 331 58.65 54.30 -14.67
C ASN A 331 58.94 52.83 -14.32
N ILE A 332 59.36 52.54 -13.09
CA ILE A 332 59.52 51.18 -12.57
C ILE A 332 58.18 50.43 -12.64
N TYR A 333 57.09 51.04 -12.19
CA TYR A 333 55.76 50.43 -12.20
C TYR A 333 55.31 50.10 -13.63
N LYS A 334 55.50 51.05 -14.54
CA LYS A 334 55.20 50.86 -15.97
C LYS A 334 56.05 49.75 -16.60
N LYS A 335 57.36 49.69 -16.28
CA LYS A 335 58.29 48.69 -16.82
C LYS A 335 58.03 47.28 -16.25
N LEU A 336 57.66 47.17 -14.98
CA LEU A 336 57.37 45.91 -14.31
C LEU A 336 55.90 45.47 -14.44
N ASN A 337 55.07 46.29 -15.11
CA ASN A 337 53.62 46.07 -15.27
C ASN A 337 52.89 45.84 -13.92
N VAL A 338 53.20 46.69 -12.95
CA VAL A 338 52.61 46.72 -11.61
C VAL A 338 52.02 48.09 -11.33
N SER A 339 51.06 48.16 -10.43
CA SER A 339 50.27 49.36 -10.13
C SER A 339 50.53 49.93 -8.73
N SER A 340 51.19 49.15 -7.86
CA SER A 340 51.41 49.53 -6.47
C SER A 340 52.78 49.10 -5.94
N ARG A 341 53.19 49.77 -4.87
CA ARG A 341 54.42 49.45 -4.14
C ARG A 341 54.40 48.03 -3.58
N ASP A 342 53.24 47.56 -3.14
CA ASP A 342 53.08 46.23 -2.56
C ASP A 342 53.14 45.14 -3.64
N GLU A 343 52.62 45.41 -4.85
CA GLU A 343 52.79 44.52 -6.00
C GLU A 343 54.27 44.37 -6.39
N VAL A 344 55.05 45.44 -6.34
CA VAL A 344 56.51 45.41 -6.58
C VAL A 344 57.19 44.53 -5.54
N LYS A 345 56.89 44.72 -4.25
CA LYS A 345 57.47 43.90 -3.18
C LYS A 345 57.13 42.42 -3.36
N LYS A 346 55.87 42.10 -3.65
CA LYS A 346 55.39 40.72 -3.89
C LYS A 346 56.06 40.06 -5.09
N LEU A 347 56.49 40.84 -6.09
CA LEU A 347 57.20 40.32 -7.26
C LEU A 347 58.62 39.83 -6.93
N TYR A 348 59.29 40.43 -5.93
CA TYR A 348 60.70 40.17 -5.59
C TYR A 348 60.93 39.48 -4.24
N LEU A 349 60.01 39.63 -3.29
CA LEU A 349 59.99 38.90 -2.02
C LEU A 349 59.13 37.64 -2.25
N LYS A 350 59.79 36.54 -2.59
CA LYS A 350 59.15 35.26 -2.86
C LYS A 350 58.88 34.48 -1.58
#